data_AF-A0A2K3JHL4-F1
#
_entry.id   AF-A0A2K3JHL4-F1
#
_cell.length_a   1.000
_cell.length_b   1.000
_cell.length_c   1.000
_cell.angle_alpha   90.00
_cell.angle_beta   90.00
_cell.angle_gamma   90.00
#
_symmetry.space_group_name_H-M   'P 1'
#
loop_
_entity.id
_entity.type
_entity.pdbx_description
1 polymer ?
#
loop_
_entity_poly.entity_id
_entity_poly.type
_entity_poly.pdbx_seq_one_letter_code
_entity_poly.pdbx_strand_id
1 'polypeptide(L)'
;MKGKLLIVAIAAFLLFSGVVAAVGEQAGNSQCQVEKNQYQSAPTGDGMMQRLMYQIRDMLGICKGGANLSELTGVMTYDGTNFYIESVELHFGPIWYITTATSAVDYDEDGELELVIDELFGLVNTTVTVEGHYQADDWMSVFTINGEVYREPGQPIWAA
;
A
#
# COMPACT_ATOMS: atom_id res chain seq x y z
N MET A 1 44.26 -36.26 17.42
CA MET A 1 45.33 -35.24 17.47
C MET A 1 44.79 -34.02 16.73
N LYS A 2 44.42 -32.94 17.45
CA LYS A 2 45.17 -31.66 17.52
C LYS A 2 45.47 -31.10 16.11
N GLY A 3 44.99 -29.92 15.70
CA GLY A 3 44.72 -28.75 16.50
C GLY A 3 43.84 -27.70 15.84
N LYS A 4 43.33 -26.83 16.73
CA LYS A 4 42.63 -25.58 16.46
C LYS A 4 43.60 -24.57 15.85
N LEU A 5 43.18 -23.82 14.85
CA LEU A 5 43.85 -22.57 14.45
C LEU A 5 42.93 -21.40 14.80
N LEU A 6 43.42 -20.59 15.72
CA LEU A 6 42.84 -19.38 16.29
C LEU A 6 43.36 -18.23 15.42
N ILE A 7 42.49 -17.44 14.80
CA ILE A 7 42.88 -16.18 14.15
C ILE A 7 42.29 -15.04 14.99
N VAL A 8 43.20 -14.26 15.57
CA VAL A 8 42.94 -13.07 16.37
C VAL A 8 42.94 -11.84 15.44
N ALA A 9 41.96 -10.98 15.70
CA ALA A 9 41.67 -9.59 15.31
C ALA A 9 42.73 -8.74 14.56
N ILE A 10 42.22 -7.75 13.79
CA ILE A 10 42.55 -6.32 13.96
C ILE A 10 41.34 -5.50 13.47
N ALA A 11 40.79 -4.67 14.35
CA ALA A 11 39.84 -3.61 14.02
C ALA A 11 40.60 -2.40 13.47
N ALA A 12 40.12 -1.81 12.37
CA ALA A 12 40.60 -0.52 11.88
C ALA A 12 39.43 0.47 11.87
N PHE A 13 39.48 1.39 12.84
CA PHE A 13 38.58 2.53 13.00
C PHE A 13 39.12 3.65 12.11
N LEU A 14 38.39 4.04 11.05
CA LEU A 14 38.74 5.22 10.24
C LEU A 14 37.76 6.34 10.54
N LEU A 15 38.18 7.23 11.45
CA LEU A 15 37.62 8.57 11.59
C LEU A 15 38.34 9.49 10.60
N PHE A 16 37.59 10.11 9.69
CA PHE A 16 38.03 11.33 9.04
C PHE A 16 36.99 12.42 9.25
N SER A 17 37.34 13.35 10.14
CA SER A 17 36.81 14.70 10.18
C SER A 17 37.38 15.51 9.02
N GLY A 18 36.52 16.15 8.24
CA GLY A 18 36.93 17.10 7.21
C GLY A 18 35.79 18.03 6.83
N VAL A 19 35.76 19.21 7.45
CA VAL A 19 35.01 20.38 6.96
C VAL A 19 35.86 21.06 5.89
N VAL A 20 35.27 21.33 4.73
CA VAL A 20 35.76 22.38 3.82
C VAL A 20 34.56 23.11 3.23
N ALA A 21 34.51 24.43 3.44
CA ALA A 21 33.58 25.35 2.82
C ALA A 21 34.26 26.05 1.64
N ALA A 22 33.56 26.23 0.51
CA ALA A 22 33.30 27.52 -0.16
C ALA A 22 33.06 27.39 -1.68
N VAL A 23 31.84 27.78 -2.07
CA VAL A 23 31.42 28.70 -3.16
C VAL A 23 31.98 28.57 -4.60
N GLY A 24 31.04 28.49 -5.54
CA GLY A 24 31.18 28.81 -6.96
C GLY A 24 29.93 28.42 -7.78
N GLU A 25 29.05 29.38 -8.06
CA GLU A 25 27.84 29.27 -8.89
C GLU A 25 28.12 28.92 -10.37
N GLN A 26 27.28 28.09 -11.00
CA GLN A 26 26.23 28.53 -11.94
C GLN A 26 25.69 27.36 -12.82
N ALA A 27 24.36 27.23 -12.82
CA ALA A 27 23.45 26.69 -13.84
C ALA A 27 23.58 25.21 -14.30
N GLY A 28 22.73 24.38 -13.71
CA GLY A 28 22.27 23.10 -14.25
C GLY A 28 20.96 22.73 -13.56
N ASN A 29 19.85 23.21 -14.12
CA ASN A 29 18.50 23.16 -13.57
C ASN A 29 18.04 21.72 -13.27
N SER A 30 17.87 21.38 -12.00
CA SER A 30 16.96 20.32 -11.54
C SER A 30 16.44 20.73 -10.17
N GLN A 31 15.63 21.79 -10.16
CA GLN A 31 14.67 21.97 -9.10
C GLN A 31 13.64 20.85 -9.26
N CYS A 32 13.67 19.83 -8.39
CA CYS A 32 12.44 19.09 -8.08
C CYS A 32 11.50 20.07 -7.38
N GLN A 33 10.84 20.91 -8.19
CA GLN A 33 9.63 21.58 -7.79
C GLN A 33 8.63 20.46 -7.48
N VAL A 34 8.35 20.30 -6.20
CA VAL A 34 7.12 19.68 -5.74
C VAL A 34 6.00 20.60 -6.24
N GLU A 35 5.55 20.36 -7.48
CA GLU A 35 4.32 20.94 -8.00
C GLU A 35 3.17 20.37 -7.18
N LYS A 36 2.83 21.10 -6.11
CA LYS A 36 1.49 21.08 -5.53
C LYS A 36 0.54 21.69 -6.55
N ASN A 37 0.21 20.95 -7.60
CA ASN A 37 -0.81 21.34 -8.56
C ASN A 37 -2.05 20.46 -8.41
N GLN A 38 -3.00 21.03 -7.66
CA GLN A 38 -4.43 21.05 -7.98
C GLN A 38 -5.23 19.77 -7.73
N TYR A 39 -5.44 19.43 -6.45
CA TYR A 39 -6.78 19.00 -6.03
C TYR A 39 -7.64 20.26 -5.91
N GLN A 40 -8.25 20.62 -7.04
CA GLN A 40 -9.19 21.72 -7.09
C GLN A 40 -10.40 21.35 -6.22
N SER A 41 -10.55 22.05 -5.10
CA SER A 41 -11.74 22.00 -4.26
C SER A 41 -12.93 22.51 -5.09
N ALA A 42 -13.95 21.67 -5.24
CA ALA A 42 -15.25 22.02 -5.82
C ALA A 42 -16.37 21.53 -4.86
N PRO A 43 -17.59 22.06 -4.93
CA PRO A 43 -18.25 22.63 -3.75
C PRO A 43 -19.24 21.70 -3.03
N THR A 44 -19.21 21.76 -1.69
CA THR A 44 -20.34 21.68 -0.74
C THR A 44 -21.60 20.93 -1.21
N GLY A 45 -21.46 19.61 -1.35
CA GLY A 45 -22.55 18.62 -1.54
C GLY A 45 -22.03 17.20 -1.74
N ASP A 46 -20.74 16.98 -1.49
CA ASP A 46 -19.84 16.31 -2.44
C ASP A 46 -19.37 14.91 -1.99
N GLY A 47 -19.33 14.65 -0.69
CA GLY A 47 -18.73 13.42 -0.14
C GLY A 47 -19.44 12.13 -0.55
N MET A 48 -20.78 12.10 -0.56
CA MET A 48 -21.52 10.88 -0.90
C MET A 48 -21.41 10.52 -2.38
N MET A 49 -21.51 11.51 -3.28
CA MET A 49 -21.38 11.29 -4.72
C MET A 49 -19.94 10.93 -5.10
N GLN A 50 -18.97 11.51 -4.42
CA GLN A 50 -17.55 11.20 -4.60
C GLN A 50 -17.21 9.78 -4.14
N ARG A 51 -17.70 9.40 -2.95
CA ARG A 51 -17.57 8.02 -2.43
C ARG A 51 -18.20 6.99 -3.36
N LEU A 52 -19.41 7.28 -3.86
CA LEU A 52 -20.06 6.45 -4.87
C LEU A 52 -19.20 6.31 -6.14
N MET A 53 -18.59 7.40 -6.61
CA MET A 53 -17.71 7.35 -7.77
C MET A 53 -16.47 6.47 -7.52
N TYR A 54 -15.88 6.51 -6.33
CA TYR A 54 -14.76 5.63 -5.99
C TYR A 54 -15.16 4.17 -5.94
N GLN A 55 -16.31 3.84 -5.34
CA GLN A 55 -16.85 2.48 -5.35
C GLN A 55 -17.12 1.97 -6.77
N ILE A 56 -17.67 2.80 -7.65
CA ILE A 56 -17.87 2.43 -9.06
C ILE A 56 -16.52 2.15 -9.73
N ARG A 57 -15.50 2.96 -9.47
CA ARG A 57 -14.16 2.72 -10.02
C ARG A 57 -13.55 1.43 -9.49
N ASP A 58 -13.69 1.15 -8.21
CA ASP A 58 -13.23 -0.10 -7.60
C ASP A 58 -13.92 -1.29 -8.25
N MET A 59 -15.24 -1.23 -8.42
CA MET A 59 -16.06 -2.24 -9.12
C MET A 59 -15.65 -2.43 -10.59
N LEU A 60 -15.08 -1.41 -11.24
CA LEU A 60 -14.59 -1.50 -12.62
C LEU A 60 -13.09 -1.79 -12.71
N GLY A 61 -12.37 -1.85 -11.58
CA GLY A 61 -10.90 -1.95 -11.56
C GLY A 61 -10.17 -0.72 -12.10
N ILE A 62 -10.84 0.43 -12.23
CA ILE A 62 -10.28 1.64 -12.86
C ILE A 62 -9.49 2.48 -11.83
N CYS A 63 -8.21 2.69 -12.10
CA CYS A 63 -7.36 3.63 -11.35
C CYS A 63 -7.36 5.01 -12.03
N LYS A 64 -7.68 6.08 -11.29
CA LYS A 64 -7.70 7.43 -11.86
C LYS A 64 -6.27 7.88 -12.18
N GLY A 65 -6.01 8.18 -13.45
CA GLY A 65 -4.69 8.65 -13.88
C GLY A 65 -3.64 7.54 -14.08
N GLY A 66 -4.07 6.26 -14.09
CA GLY A 66 -3.20 5.10 -14.23
C GLY A 66 -2.96 4.37 -12.92
N ALA A 67 -2.36 3.17 -12.99
CA ALA A 67 -2.03 2.35 -11.82
C ALA A 67 -0.66 2.76 -11.26
N ASN A 68 -0.59 3.92 -10.63
CA ASN A 68 0.51 4.22 -9.72
C ASN A 68 0.18 3.57 -8.38
N LEU A 69 0.95 2.55 -8.04
CA LEU A 69 0.78 1.79 -6.82
C LEU A 69 1.62 2.38 -5.69
N SER A 70 1.14 2.24 -4.47
CA SER A 70 1.79 2.72 -3.26
C SER A 70 1.58 1.70 -2.16
N GLU A 71 2.65 1.45 -1.41
CA GLU A 71 2.61 0.58 -0.24
C GLU A 71 2.08 1.32 0.99
N LEU A 72 1.30 0.62 1.79
CA LEU A 72 0.83 1.05 3.10
C LEU A 72 0.97 -0.11 4.08
N THR A 73 1.76 0.09 5.13
CA THR A 73 1.97 -0.89 6.20
C THR A 73 1.43 -0.37 7.52
N GLY A 74 0.67 -1.19 8.25
CA GLY A 74 0.21 -0.84 9.58
C GLY A 74 -0.70 -1.91 10.18
N VAL A 75 -1.31 -1.60 11.32
CA VAL A 75 -2.28 -2.51 11.95
C VAL A 75 -3.63 -2.37 11.24
N MET A 76 -4.12 -3.48 10.68
CA MET A 76 -5.44 -3.48 10.04
C MET A 76 -6.54 -3.47 11.10
N THR A 77 -7.54 -2.62 10.93
CA THR A 77 -8.72 -2.51 11.82
C THR A 77 -10.00 -2.61 11.01
N TYR A 78 -11.10 -2.98 11.68
CA TYR A 78 -12.43 -3.08 11.08
C TYR A 78 -13.44 -2.36 11.97
N ASP A 79 -14.23 -1.46 11.39
CA ASP A 79 -15.20 -0.63 12.14
C ASP A 79 -16.62 -1.22 12.18
N GLY A 80 -16.81 -2.43 11.65
CA GLY A 80 -18.11 -3.06 11.43
C GLY A 80 -18.65 -2.87 10.02
N THR A 81 -18.00 -2.06 9.17
CA THR A 81 -18.37 -1.84 7.77
C THR A 81 -17.17 -1.93 6.83
N ASN A 82 -16.08 -1.22 7.09
CA ASN A 82 -14.90 -1.15 6.22
C ASN A 82 -13.61 -1.47 6.98
N PHE A 83 -12.58 -1.81 6.21
CA PHE A 83 -11.23 -2.08 6.70
C PHE A 83 -10.37 -0.82 6.64
N TYR A 84 -9.47 -0.65 7.59
CA TYR A 84 -8.60 0.52 7.68
C TYR A 84 -7.18 0.16 8.09
N ILE A 85 -6.22 0.93 7.58
CA ILE A 85 -4.91 1.12 8.22
C ILE A 85 -4.81 2.62 8.54
N GLU A 86 -4.64 2.94 9.82
CA GLU A 86 -4.70 4.31 10.32
C GLU A 86 -6.00 5.03 9.88
N SER A 87 -5.90 6.10 9.09
CA SER A 87 -7.05 6.85 8.56
C SER A 87 -7.41 6.48 7.11
N VAL A 88 -6.74 5.49 6.52
CA VAL A 88 -6.95 5.10 5.11
C VAL A 88 -7.90 3.92 5.05
N GLU A 89 -9.01 4.08 4.35
CA GLU A 89 -9.97 3.01 4.07
C GLU A 89 -9.44 2.11 2.95
N LEU A 90 -9.51 0.80 3.18
CA LEU A 90 -9.03 -0.23 2.28
C LEU A 90 -10.19 -0.85 1.50
N HIS A 91 -10.08 -0.82 0.18
CA HIS A 91 -11.11 -1.30 -0.74
C HIS A 91 -10.64 -2.50 -1.54
N PHE A 92 -11.27 -3.64 -1.24
CA PHE A 92 -11.02 -4.92 -1.88
C PHE A 92 -11.99 -5.20 -3.04
N GLY A 93 -12.76 -4.21 -3.48
CA GLY A 93 -13.77 -4.36 -4.54
C GLY A 93 -15.20 -4.46 -4.00
N PRO A 94 -16.14 -4.97 -4.79
CA PRO A 94 -17.55 -5.02 -4.42
C PRO A 94 -17.80 -5.93 -3.22
N ILE A 95 -18.65 -5.50 -2.28
CA ILE A 95 -19.01 -6.28 -1.09
C ILE A 95 -19.52 -7.66 -1.46
N TRP A 96 -20.40 -7.77 -2.46
CA TRP A 96 -20.96 -9.05 -2.89
C TRP A 96 -19.86 -10.04 -3.29
N TYR A 97 -18.77 -9.56 -3.90
CA TYR A 97 -17.66 -10.40 -4.34
C TYR A 97 -16.91 -10.95 -3.13
N ILE A 98 -16.43 -10.08 -2.24
CA ILE A 98 -15.62 -10.50 -1.10
C ILE A 98 -16.40 -11.42 -0.14
N THR A 99 -17.73 -11.28 -0.07
CA THR A 99 -18.58 -12.13 0.78
C THR A 99 -19.03 -13.44 0.13
N THR A 100 -18.69 -13.70 -1.13
CA THR A 100 -19.14 -14.91 -1.85
C THR A 100 -18.04 -15.67 -2.57
N ALA A 101 -16.90 -15.04 -2.85
CA ALA A 101 -15.77 -15.67 -3.50
C ALA A 101 -14.86 -16.36 -2.47
N THR A 102 -14.49 -17.60 -2.76
CA THR A 102 -13.38 -18.28 -2.07
C THR A 102 -12.06 -17.64 -2.49
N SER A 103 -11.18 -17.39 -1.53
CA SER A 103 -9.85 -16.87 -1.78
C SER A 103 -8.97 -17.90 -2.49
N ALA A 104 -8.04 -17.42 -3.30
CA ALA A 104 -7.02 -18.25 -3.95
C ALA A 104 -5.74 -18.39 -3.11
N VAL A 105 -5.63 -17.58 -2.06
CA VAL A 105 -4.46 -17.44 -1.19
C VAL A 105 -4.96 -17.42 0.25
N ASP A 106 -4.28 -18.17 1.11
CA ASP A 106 -4.40 -18.13 2.57
C ASP A 106 -3.64 -16.89 3.06
N TYR A 107 -4.34 -15.78 3.24
CA TYR A 107 -3.74 -14.48 3.54
C TYR A 107 -3.43 -14.31 5.02
N ASP A 108 -4.22 -14.91 5.90
CA ASP A 108 -4.02 -14.83 7.35
C ASP A 108 -3.12 -15.94 7.92
N GLU A 109 -2.67 -16.85 7.04
CA GLU A 109 -1.72 -17.94 7.31
C GLU A 109 -2.23 -18.94 8.35
N ASP A 110 -3.55 -19.15 8.41
CA ASP A 110 -4.17 -20.09 9.34
C ASP A 110 -4.19 -21.54 8.82
N GLY A 111 -3.85 -21.72 7.53
CA GLY A 111 -3.73 -23.00 6.84
C GLY A 111 -4.96 -23.45 6.07
N GLU A 112 -6.05 -22.68 6.10
CA GLU A 112 -7.28 -22.95 5.35
C GLU A 112 -7.44 -21.97 4.17
N LEU A 113 -8.27 -22.36 3.20
CA LEU A 113 -8.69 -21.45 2.13
C LEU A 113 -10.17 -21.14 2.33
N GLU A 114 -10.46 -19.89 2.71
CA GLU A 114 -11.78 -19.46 3.13
C GLU A 114 -12.41 -18.48 2.11
N LEU A 115 -13.51 -17.82 2.49
CA LEU A 115 -14.01 -16.70 1.69
C LEU A 115 -13.04 -15.53 1.82
N VAL A 116 -12.93 -14.71 0.76
CA VAL A 116 -12.10 -13.50 0.78
C VAL A 116 -12.39 -12.64 2.01
N ILE A 117 -13.66 -12.50 2.41
CA ILE A 117 -14.01 -11.73 3.62
C ILE A 117 -13.47 -12.35 4.91
N ASP A 118 -13.43 -13.68 5.02
CA ASP A 118 -12.99 -14.39 6.23
C ASP A 118 -11.46 -14.29 6.37
N GLU A 119 -10.73 -14.46 5.26
CA GLU A 119 -9.29 -14.19 5.14
C GLU A 119 -8.95 -12.75 5.59
N LEU A 120 -9.73 -11.77 5.12
CA LEU A 120 -9.54 -10.37 5.53
C LEU A 120 -9.87 -10.15 7.02
N PHE A 121 -10.80 -10.91 7.59
CA PHE A 121 -11.10 -10.84 9.02
C PHE A 121 -9.99 -11.45 9.88
N GLY A 122 -9.35 -12.52 9.42
CA GLY A 122 -8.17 -13.10 10.06
C GLY A 122 -7.00 -12.11 10.20
N LEU A 123 -6.87 -11.19 9.24
CA LEU A 123 -5.87 -10.12 9.27
C LEU A 123 -6.17 -8.97 10.25
N VAL A 124 -7.39 -8.85 10.78
CA VAL A 124 -7.75 -7.75 11.67
C VAL A 124 -6.98 -7.82 12.99
N ASN A 125 -6.43 -6.68 13.42
CA ASN A 125 -5.51 -6.51 14.56
C ASN A 125 -4.10 -7.10 14.34
N THR A 126 -3.75 -7.48 13.11
CA THR A 126 -2.38 -7.87 12.73
C THR A 126 -1.70 -6.74 11.96
N THR A 127 -0.37 -6.82 11.82
CA THR A 127 0.37 -5.90 10.95
C THR A 127 0.31 -6.42 9.52
N VAL A 128 -0.24 -5.62 8.61
CA VAL A 128 -0.43 -5.95 7.20
C VAL A 128 0.30 -4.93 6.34
N THR A 129 0.89 -5.38 5.24
CA THR A 129 1.37 -4.50 4.16
C THR A 129 0.48 -4.68 2.95
N VAL A 130 -0.18 -3.61 2.50
CA VAL A 130 -0.97 -3.62 1.27
C VAL A 130 -0.29 -2.76 0.22
N GLU A 131 -0.38 -3.16 -1.04
CA GLU A 131 -0.06 -2.29 -2.17
C GLU A 131 -1.34 -1.96 -2.93
N GLY A 132 -1.55 -0.68 -3.20
CA GLY A 132 -2.80 -0.20 -3.76
C GLY A 132 -2.68 1.11 -4.50
N HIS A 133 -3.78 1.53 -5.13
CA HIS A 133 -3.92 2.85 -5.74
C HIS A 133 -4.79 3.76 -4.87
N TYR A 134 -4.27 4.94 -4.53
CA TYR A 134 -5.04 5.96 -3.83
C TYR A 134 -5.98 6.69 -4.80
N GLN A 135 -7.29 6.50 -4.62
CA GLN A 135 -8.32 7.26 -5.35
C GLN A 135 -8.55 8.64 -4.69
N ALA A 136 -8.27 8.73 -3.39
CA ALA A 136 -8.21 9.90 -2.53
C ALA A 136 -7.21 9.64 -1.40
N ASP A 137 -6.85 10.67 -0.63
CA ASP A 137 -5.87 10.56 0.46
C ASP A 137 -6.26 9.53 1.55
N ASP A 138 -7.56 9.27 1.70
CA ASP A 138 -8.15 8.37 2.69
C ASP A 138 -8.79 7.11 2.05
N TRP A 139 -8.57 6.86 0.76
CA TRP A 139 -9.21 5.77 0.01
C TRP A 139 -8.20 5.01 -0.86
N MET A 140 -7.89 3.77 -0.49
CA MET A 140 -6.99 2.91 -1.23
C MET A 140 -7.72 1.70 -1.84
N SER A 141 -7.62 1.58 -3.16
CA SER A 141 -7.98 0.36 -3.90
C SER A 141 -6.84 -0.66 -3.77
N VAL A 142 -7.04 -1.76 -3.06
CA VAL A 142 -5.99 -2.76 -2.77
C VAL A 142 -5.80 -3.76 -3.92
N PHE A 143 -4.55 -4.09 -4.24
CA PHE A 143 -4.14 -5.04 -5.28
C PHE A 143 -3.26 -6.17 -4.77
N THR A 144 -2.44 -5.92 -3.74
CA THR A 144 -1.65 -6.96 -3.07
C THR A 144 -1.82 -6.88 -1.56
N ILE A 145 -1.67 -8.03 -0.90
CA ILE A 145 -1.74 -8.19 0.56
C ILE A 145 -0.54 -9.02 0.98
N ASN A 146 0.31 -8.47 1.83
CA ASN A 146 1.56 -9.10 2.31
C ASN A 146 2.47 -9.64 1.20
N GLY A 147 2.45 -8.98 0.03
CA GLY A 147 3.24 -9.37 -1.14
C GLY A 147 2.55 -10.38 -2.07
N GLU A 148 1.41 -10.94 -1.66
CA GLU A 148 0.59 -11.84 -2.48
C GLU A 148 -0.42 -11.05 -3.33
N VAL A 149 -0.64 -11.50 -4.55
CA VAL A 149 -1.53 -10.82 -5.50
C VAL A 149 -2.98 -11.13 -5.16
N TYR A 150 -3.71 -10.09 -4.73
CA TYR A 150 -5.15 -10.15 -4.52
C TYR A 150 -5.93 -9.95 -5.83
N ARG A 151 -5.56 -8.91 -6.59
CA ARG A 151 -6.16 -8.64 -7.90
C ARG A 151 -5.27 -7.76 -8.75
N GLU A 152 -5.47 -7.80 -10.06
CA GLU A 152 -4.73 -6.98 -11.01
C GLU A 152 -5.39 -5.62 -11.24
N PRO A 153 -4.62 -4.53 -11.42
CA PRO A 153 -5.15 -3.25 -11.87
C PRO A 153 -5.81 -3.34 -13.26
N GLY A 154 -6.94 -2.67 -13.45
CA GLY A 154 -7.58 -2.55 -14.76
C GLY A 154 -8.41 -3.76 -15.21
N GLN A 155 -8.36 -4.89 -14.49
CA GLN A 155 -9.25 -6.02 -14.71
C GLN A 155 -9.99 -6.41 -13.43
N PRO A 156 -11.31 -6.18 -13.35
CA PRO A 156 -12.09 -6.65 -12.21
C PRO A 156 -12.13 -8.18 -12.19
N ILE A 157 -11.59 -8.79 -11.14
CA ILE A 157 -11.53 -10.26 -10.96
C ILE A 157 -12.93 -10.92 -10.88
N TRP A 158 -13.95 -10.14 -10.59
CA TRP A 158 -15.35 -10.55 -10.53
C TRP A 158 -16.10 -10.46 -11.86
N ALA A 159 -15.42 -10.06 -12.95
CA ALA A 159 -15.99 -10.01 -14.30
C ALA A 159 -15.55 -11.18 -15.19
N ALA A 160 -14.81 -12.16 -14.63
CA ALA A 160 -14.26 -13.33 -15.32
C ALA A 160 -15.22 -14.53 -15.33
#